data_AF-A0A511TFP2-F1
#
_entry.id   AF-A0A511TFP2-F1
#
_cell.length_a   1.000
_cell.length_b   1.000
_cell.length_c   1.000
_cell.angle_alpha   90.00
_cell.angle_beta   90.00
_cell.angle_gamma   90.00
#
_symmetry.space_group_name_H-M   'P 1'
#
loop_
_entity.id
_entity.type
_entity.pdbx_description
1 polymer ?
#
loop_
_entity_poly.entity_id
_entity_poly.type
_entity_poly.pdbx_seq_one_letter_code
_entity_poly.pdbx_strand_id
1 'polypeptide(L)'
;MSRRGEALGVGALVLAGLCLLAPGQARATCQIRSVVGLNFATYTPIAPLPLDTAGSVTYQCLLQLTPMTIDLSPGHSGTHANRHMRGPSSNTLSYNLYVDAARLLVWGNGTSGTSRYGPVIPILALDVTVPIYGRIPAQQSVPAGAYSDTLVMTMTF
;
A
#
# COMPACT_ATOMS: atom_id res chain seq x y z
N MET A 1 -83.53 22.49 -32.35
CA MET A 1 -83.62 21.25 -31.55
C MET A 1 -82.47 20.35 -31.99
N SER A 2 -81.22 20.56 -31.57
CA SER A 2 -80.52 20.13 -30.32
C SER A 2 -80.63 18.64 -29.95
N ARG A 3 -79.44 18.03 -29.77
CA ARG A 3 -79.05 16.73 -29.13
C ARG A 3 -78.95 15.53 -30.09
N ARG A 4 -77.92 14.65 -30.08
CA ARG A 4 -76.93 14.10 -29.10
C ARG A 4 -75.71 13.53 -29.87
N GLY A 5 -74.47 13.59 -29.35
CA GLY A 5 -73.69 12.47 -28.71
C GLY A 5 -72.84 11.71 -29.77
N GLU A 6 -71.57 11.32 -29.65
CA GLU A 6 -70.76 10.68 -28.58
C GLU A 6 -69.25 10.85 -28.97
N ALA A 7 -68.35 11.29 -28.08
CA ALA A 7 -67.55 10.57 -27.07
C ALA A 7 -66.28 9.82 -27.57
N LEU A 8 -65.13 10.35 -27.12
CA LEU A 8 -63.88 9.73 -26.65
C LEU A 8 -63.20 8.56 -27.39
N GLY A 9 -61.88 8.75 -27.57
CA GLY A 9 -60.91 7.66 -27.69
C GLY A 9 -59.48 8.16 -27.47
N VAL A 10 -59.17 8.61 -26.24
CA VAL A 10 -57.78 8.91 -25.84
C VAL A 10 -57.03 7.58 -25.77
N GLY A 11 -56.25 7.28 -26.80
CA GLY A 11 -55.36 6.12 -26.83
C GLY A 11 -54.23 6.30 -25.82
N ALA A 12 -54.37 5.73 -24.64
CA ALA A 12 -53.30 5.63 -23.65
C ALA A 12 -52.20 4.70 -24.18
N LEU A 13 -51.12 5.28 -24.70
CA LEU A 13 -49.89 4.57 -25.02
C LEU A 13 -49.14 4.31 -23.71
N VAL A 14 -49.34 3.13 -23.13
CA VAL A 14 -48.55 2.63 -22.00
C VAL A 14 -47.16 2.29 -22.55
N LEU A 15 -46.23 3.24 -22.42
CA LEU A 15 -44.80 2.98 -22.61
C LEU A 15 -44.34 2.07 -21.48
N ALA A 16 -44.24 0.77 -21.77
CA ALA A 16 -43.57 -0.21 -20.92
C ALA A 16 -42.12 0.27 -20.71
N GLY A 17 -41.81 0.74 -19.50
CA GLY A 17 -40.48 1.17 -19.14
C GLY A 17 -39.50 0.01 -19.25
N LEU A 18 -38.67 0.04 -20.30
CA LEU A 18 -37.54 -0.86 -20.47
C LEU A 18 -36.54 -0.57 -19.35
N CYS A 19 -36.60 -1.33 -18.27
CA CYS A 19 -35.62 -1.27 -17.20
C CYS A 19 -34.31 -1.83 -17.75
N LEU A 20 -33.45 -0.94 -18.27
CA LEU A 20 -32.09 -1.27 -18.70
C LEU A 20 -31.29 -1.64 -17.45
N LEU A 21 -31.32 -2.92 -17.08
CA LEU A 21 -30.36 -3.50 -16.14
C LEU A 21 -28.99 -3.44 -16.82
N ALA A 22 -28.23 -2.39 -16.54
CA ALA A 22 -26.82 -2.35 -16.94
C ALA A 22 -26.09 -3.54 -16.29
N PRO A 23 -25.20 -4.24 -17.02
CA PRO A 23 -24.40 -5.30 -16.41
C PRO A 23 -23.52 -4.70 -15.32
N GLY A 24 -23.69 -5.15 -14.08
CA GLY A 24 -22.76 -4.85 -13.00
C GLY A 24 -21.45 -5.60 -13.23
N GLN A 25 -20.38 -4.88 -13.55
CA GLN A 25 -19.05 -5.49 -13.62
C GLN A 25 -18.47 -5.59 -12.20
N ALA A 26 -18.28 -6.80 -11.71
CA ALA A 26 -17.49 -7.03 -10.50
C ALA A 26 -16.02 -6.75 -10.85
N ARG A 27 -15.47 -5.64 -10.33
CA ARG A 27 -14.06 -5.29 -10.53
C ARG A 27 -13.21 -5.94 -9.45
N ALA A 28 -12.01 -6.37 -9.84
CA ALA A 28 -11.00 -6.73 -8.86
C ALA A 28 -10.65 -5.49 -8.03
N THR A 29 -10.55 -5.66 -6.71
CA THR A 29 -10.14 -4.60 -5.80
C THR A 29 -9.10 -5.15 -4.84
N CYS A 30 -8.02 -4.41 -4.64
CA CYS A 30 -7.09 -4.66 -3.56
C CYS A 30 -6.96 -3.39 -2.73
N GLN A 31 -6.88 -3.57 -1.41
CA GLN A 31 -6.74 -2.47 -0.48
C GLN A 31 -5.73 -2.81 0.61
N ILE A 32 -4.90 -1.83 0.95
CA ILE A 32 -4.12 -1.84 2.18
C ILE A 32 -5.10 -1.55 3.32
N ARG A 33 -5.24 -2.49 4.25
CA ARG A 33 -6.18 -2.45 5.38
C ARG A 33 -5.58 -1.72 6.57
N SER A 34 -4.32 -2.01 6.86
CA SER A 34 -3.59 -1.42 7.98
C SER A 34 -2.09 -1.47 7.74
N VAL A 35 -1.38 -0.52 8.36
CA VAL A 35 0.08 -0.47 8.38
C VAL A 35 0.52 -0.26 9.83
N VAL A 36 1.41 -1.14 10.29
CA VAL A 36 2.18 -0.96 11.53
C VAL A 36 3.55 -0.45 11.12
N GLY A 37 3.82 0.82 11.42
CA GLY A 37 5.11 1.45 11.15
C GLY A 37 6.24 0.83 11.99
N LEU A 38 7.48 1.20 11.66
CA LEU A 38 8.66 0.72 12.37
C LEU A 38 9.06 1.73 13.44
N ASN A 39 9.25 1.23 14.67
CA ASN A 39 9.83 2.00 15.77
C ASN A 39 11.13 1.32 16.20
N PHE A 40 12.26 2.01 16.00
CA PHE A 40 13.58 1.52 16.38
C PHE A 40 13.92 1.74 17.86
N ALA A 41 13.08 2.44 18.62
CA ALA A 41 13.38 2.88 19.99
C ALA A 41 14.70 3.67 20.06
N THR A 42 15.48 3.51 21.14
CA THR A 42 16.71 4.28 21.36
C THR A 42 17.90 3.67 20.62
N TYR A 43 18.44 4.42 19.66
CA TYR A 43 19.71 4.11 18.99
C TYR A 43 20.89 4.73 19.74
N THR A 44 21.94 3.95 19.98
CA THR A 44 23.19 4.42 20.61
C THR A 44 24.37 4.27 19.65
N PRO A 45 25.12 5.35 19.32
CA PRO A 45 26.25 5.31 18.39
C PRO A 45 27.39 4.34 18.76
N ILE A 46 27.49 3.91 20.02
CA ILE A 46 28.54 2.98 20.48
C ILE A 46 28.08 1.51 20.48
N ALA A 47 26.84 1.22 20.11
CA ALA A 47 26.35 -0.16 20.06
C ALA A 47 27.16 -0.96 19.03
N PRO A 48 27.65 -2.16 19.39
CA PRO A 48 28.43 -2.99 18.48
C PRO A 48 27.56 -3.75 17.46
N LEU A 49 26.25 -3.85 17.71
CA LEU A 49 25.31 -4.59 16.88
C LEU A 49 24.32 -3.64 16.19
N PRO A 50 23.82 -4.00 15.00
CA PRO A 50 22.75 -3.26 14.36
C PRO A 50 21.49 -3.28 15.23
N LEU A 51 20.70 -2.20 15.15
CA LEU A 51 19.43 -2.08 15.82
C LEU A 51 18.31 -2.48 14.87
N ASP A 52 17.70 -3.61 15.16
CA ASP A 52 16.70 -4.25 14.33
C ASP A 52 15.29 -4.05 14.91
N THR A 53 14.30 -3.85 14.03
CA THR A 53 12.88 -3.79 14.40
C THR A 53 12.02 -4.41 13.31
N ALA A 54 10.73 -4.56 13.56
CA ALA A 54 9.78 -5.03 12.56
C ALA A 54 8.47 -4.23 12.62
N GLY A 55 7.87 -4.07 11.46
CA GLY A 55 6.50 -3.58 11.28
C GLY A 55 5.74 -4.55 10.37
N SER A 56 4.59 -4.12 9.87
CA SER A 56 3.81 -4.95 8.94
C SER A 56 2.84 -4.13 8.11
N VAL A 57 2.49 -4.66 6.93
CA VAL A 57 1.33 -4.21 6.16
C VAL A 57 0.33 -5.36 6.05
N THR A 58 -0.94 -5.07 6.26
CA THR A 58 -2.03 -6.02 6.01
C THR A 58 -2.82 -5.54 4.80
N TYR A 59 -3.03 -6.44 3.83
CA TYR A 59 -3.84 -6.16 2.66
C TYR A 59 -4.92 -7.22 2.46
N GLN A 60 -5.97 -6.84 1.73
CA GLN A 60 -7.03 -7.75 1.31
C GLN A 60 -7.38 -7.47 -0.14
N CYS A 61 -7.64 -8.53 -0.91
CA CYS A 61 -8.10 -8.42 -2.29
C CYS A 61 -9.40 -9.18 -2.51
N LEU A 62 -10.27 -8.62 -3.34
CA LEU A 62 -11.49 -9.23 -3.86
C LEU A 62 -11.33 -9.44 -5.36
N LEU A 63 -11.61 -10.66 -5.83
CA LEU A 63 -11.65 -11.03 -7.25
C LEU A 63 -10.37 -10.71 -8.04
N GLN A 64 -9.22 -10.60 -7.36
CA GLN A 64 -7.91 -10.36 -7.98
C GLN A 64 -7.28 -11.68 -8.42
N LEU A 65 -7.34 -11.95 -9.72
CA LEU A 65 -6.86 -13.20 -10.32
C LEU A 65 -5.48 -13.07 -10.98
N THR A 66 -4.95 -11.85 -11.13
CA THR A 66 -3.60 -11.58 -11.64
C THR A 66 -2.63 -11.27 -10.51
N PRO A 67 -1.33 -11.56 -10.68
CA PRO A 67 -0.35 -11.30 -9.63
C PRO A 67 -0.26 -9.82 -9.29
N MET A 68 -0.17 -9.54 -7.99
CA MET A 68 0.04 -8.21 -7.45
C MET A 68 1.43 -8.06 -6.83
N THR A 69 1.87 -6.82 -6.66
CA THR A 69 3.13 -6.49 -5.99
C THR A 69 2.96 -5.32 -5.02
N ILE A 70 3.85 -5.23 -4.03
CA ILE A 70 3.93 -4.09 -3.11
C ILE A 70 5.36 -3.56 -3.08
N ASP A 71 5.48 -2.27 -3.40
CA ASP A 71 6.72 -1.52 -3.42
C ASP A 71 6.79 -0.51 -2.28
N LEU A 72 8.02 -0.17 -1.92
CA LEU A 72 8.33 0.96 -1.06
C LEU A 72 9.09 2.01 -1.85
N SER A 73 8.69 3.27 -1.69
CA SER A 73 9.43 4.40 -2.23
C SER A 73 10.84 4.49 -1.61
N PRO A 74 11.77 5.25 -2.22
CA PRO A 74 13.08 5.49 -1.63
C PRO A 74 13.04 6.42 -0.39
N GLY A 75 11.85 6.80 0.08
CA GLY A 75 11.69 7.81 1.13
C GLY A 75 12.23 9.17 0.68
N HIS A 76 12.68 9.97 1.65
CA HIS A 76 13.35 11.23 1.32
C HIS A 76 14.70 11.03 0.62
N SER A 77 15.34 9.88 0.79
CA SER A 77 16.73 9.64 0.38
C SER A 77 16.95 9.55 -1.13
N GLY A 78 15.88 9.39 -1.92
CA GLY A 78 15.97 9.26 -3.38
C GLY A 78 16.54 7.92 -3.88
N THR A 79 17.09 7.08 -3.00
CA THR A 79 17.53 5.72 -3.32
C THR A 79 17.00 4.69 -2.32
N HIS A 80 16.62 3.50 -2.80
CA HIS A 80 16.15 2.41 -1.93
C HIS A 80 17.30 1.71 -1.18
N ALA A 81 18.49 1.65 -1.79
CA ALA A 81 19.65 0.95 -1.22
C ALA A 81 20.28 1.68 -0.04
N ASN A 82 20.21 3.02 -0.01
CA ASN A 82 20.80 3.84 1.04
C ASN A 82 19.77 4.84 1.57
N ARG A 83 18.81 4.33 2.35
CA ARG A 83 17.81 5.17 3.02
C ARG A 83 18.38 5.80 4.29
N HIS A 84 17.85 6.96 4.63
CA HIS A 84 18.23 7.70 5.82
C HIS A 84 17.04 8.47 6.40
N MET A 85 16.94 8.43 7.72
CA MET A 85 16.02 9.27 8.48
C MET A 85 16.62 10.65 8.66
N ARG A 86 15.78 11.69 8.63
CA ARG A 86 16.18 13.07 8.91
C ARG A 86 16.12 13.35 10.40
N GLY A 87 17.15 14.00 10.93
CA GLY A 87 17.21 14.42 12.33
C GLY A 87 17.62 15.89 12.49
N PRO A 88 18.10 16.27 13.69
CA PRO A 88 18.43 17.65 14.01
C PRO A 88 19.53 18.24 13.11
N SER A 89 19.45 19.54 12.85
CA SER A 89 20.47 20.28 12.08
C SER A 89 20.81 19.65 10.72
N SER A 90 19.81 19.08 10.05
CA SER A 90 19.95 18.37 8.76
C SER A 90 20.85 17.13 8.80
N ASN A 91 21.17 16.61 10.00
CA ASN A 91 21.86 15.34 10.13
C ASN A 91 20.93 14.20 9.71
N THR A 92 21.54 13.08 9.31
CA THR A 92 20.80 11.91 8.85
C THR A 92 21.31 10.67 9.56
N LEU A 93 20.41 9.70 9.76
CA LEU A 93 20.72 8.39 10.34
C LEU A 93 20.33 7.32 9.31
N SER A 94 21.30 6.56 8.82
CA SER A 94 21.05 5.51 7.83
C SER A 94 20.24 4.37 8.43
N TYR A 95 19.31 3.87 7.62
CA TYR A 95 18.51 2.69 7.91
C TYR A 95 18.18 1.97 6.61
N ASN A 96 17.64 0.76 6.69
CA ASN A 96 16.94 0.20 5.54
C ASN A 96 15.81 -0.75 5.96
N LEU A 97 14.96 -1.07 4.98
CA LEU A 97 13.82 -1.96 5.10
C LEU A 97 14.01 -3.15 4.17
N TYR A 98 13.60 -4.33 4.62
CA TYR A 98 13.85 -5.61 3.96
C TYR A 98 12.58 -6.44 3.88
N VAL A 99 12.46 -7.23 2.82
CA VAL A 99 11.33 -8.18 2.64
C VAL A 99 11.53 -9.47 3.44
N ASP A 100 12.77 -9.77 3.86
CA ASP A 100 13.15 -11.01 4.51
C ASP A 100 13.70 -10.80 5.94
N ALA A 101 13.50 -11.80 6.80
CA ALA A 101 13.93 -11.74 8.19
C ALA A 101 15.46 -11.72 8.35
N ALA A 102 16.22 -12.27 7.39
CA ALA A 102 17.67 -12.23 7.40
C ALA A 102 18.24 -10.86 7.00
N ARG A 103 17.38 -9.96 6.47
CA ARG A 103 17.71 -8.60 6.03
C ARG A 103 18.78 -8.59 4.95
N LEU A 104 18.60 -9.46 3.96
CA LEU A 104 19.47 -9.57 2.79
C LEU A 104 18.89 -8.88 1.57
N LEU A 105 17.56 -8.76 1.51
CA LEU A 105 16.82 -8.28 0.35
C LEU A 105 16.16 -6.93 0.67
N VAL A 106 16.84 -5.85 0.28
CA VAL A 106 16.32 -4.48 0.44
C VAL A 106 14.98 -4.35 -0.27
N TRP A 107 13.95 -3.93 0.47
CA TRP A 107 12.62 -3.68 -0.07
C TRP A 107 12.60 -2.32 -0.75
N GLY A 108 12.53 -2.32 -2.08
CA GLY A 108 12.32 -1.15 -2.92
C GLY A 108 11.20 -1.41 -3.90
N ASN A 109 11.50 -1.30 -5.18
CA ASN A 109 10.53 -1.47 -6.27
C ASN A 109 10.99 -2.47 -7.35
N GLY A 110 11.99 -3.31 -7.07
CA GLY A 110 12.53 -4.26 -8.05
C GLY A 110 13.61 -3.68 -8.99
N THR A 111 13.94 -2.40 -8.86
CA THR A 111 15.01 -1.74 -9.63
C THR A 111 16.31 -1.63 -8.83
N SER A 112 17.43 -1.40 -9.51
CA SER A 112 18.74 -1.17 -8.88
C SER A 112 19.15 -2.24 -7.86
N GLY A 113 18.82 -3.51 -8.13
CA GLY A 113 19.14 -4.65 -7.27
C GLY A 113 18.26 -4.80 -6.02
N THR A 114 17.20 -3.99 -5.88
CA THR A 114 16.23 -4.15 -4.77
C THR A 114 15.21 -5.23 -5.05
N SER A 115 14.64 -5.77 -3.98
CA SER A 115 13.50 -6.67 -4.01
C SER A 115 12.19 -5.91 -3.78
N ARG A 116 11.07 -6.57 -4.04
CA ARG A 116 9.72 -6.12 -3.72
C ARG A 116 8.93 -7.29 -3.15
N TYR A 117 7.78 -7.01 -2.52
CA TYR A 117 6.86 -8.09 -2.19
C TYR A 117 6.09 -8.51 -3.45
N GLY A 118 5.98 -9.82 -3.67
CA GLY A 118 5.38 -10.41 -4.87
C GLY A 118 6.36 -10.62 -6.03
N PRO A 119 5.87 -11.03 -7.22
CA PRO A 119 4.45 -11.18 -7.57
C PRO A 119 3.75 -12.32 -6.79
N VAL A 120 2.52 -12.07 -6.32
CA VAL A 120 1.65 -13.10 -5.70
C VAL A 120 0.22 -12.96 -6.18
N ILE A 121 -0.49 -14.08 -6.38
CA ILE A 121 -1.94 -14.08 -6.58
C ILE A 121 -2.59 -14.14 -5.19
N PRO A 122 -3.38 -13.14 -4.78
CA PRO A 122 -3.93 -13.08 -3.44
C PRO A 122 -5.10 -14.05 -3.26
N ILE A 123 -5.31 -14.49 -2.02
CA ILE A 123 -6.45 -15.34 -1.67
C ILE A 123 -7.70 -14.44 -1.53
N LEU A 124 -8.81 -14.87 -2.12
CA LEU A 124 -10.07 -14.13 -2.15
C LEU A 124 -10.53 -13.77 -0.72
N ALA A 125 -10.72 -12.47 -0.47
CA ALA A 125 -11.24 -11.93 0.78
C ALA A 125 -10.45 -12.34 2.05
N LEU A 126 -9.18 -12.72 1.91
CA LEU A 126 -8.32 -13.02 3.05
C LEU A 126 -7.43 -11.82 3.40
N ASP A 127 -7.39 -11.46 4.69
CA ASP A 127 -6.41 -10.49 5.20
C ASP A 127 -5.03 -11.17 5.25
N VAL A 128 -4.10 -10.69 4.42
CA VAL A 128 -2.71 -11.17 4.37
C VAL A 128 -1.82 -10.14 5.02
N THR A 129 -1.07 -10.56 6.04
CA THR A 129 -0.10 -9.70 6.73
C THR A 129 1.32 -9.99 6.26
N VAL A 130 1.98 -8.96 5.74
CA VAL A 130 3.36 -9.00 5.25
C VAL A 130 4.27 -8.28 6.26
N PRO A 131 5.27 -8.96 6.86
CA PRO A 131 6.20 -8.32 7.76
C PRO A 131 7.15 -7.39 7.00
N ILE A 132 7.50 -6.27 7.63
CA ILE A 132 8.50 -5.32 7.14
C ILE A 132 9.66 -5.35 8.14
N TYR A 133 10.85 -5.76 7.70
CA TYR A 133 12.01 -5.85 8.59
C TYR A 133 12.85 -4.60 8.47
N GLY A 134 13.10 -3.90 9.58
CA GLY A 134 13.94 -2.69 9.62
C GLY A 134 15.29 -2.96 10.27
N ARG A 135 16.30 -2.20 9.84
CA ARG A 135 17.63 -2.15 10.46
C ARG A 135 18.22 -0.75 10.43
N ILE A 136 18.78 -0.33 11.56
CA ILE A 136 19.77 0.74 11.64
C ILE A 136 21.14 0.08 11.81
N PRO A 137 22.11 0.28 10.88
CA PRO A 137 23.47 -0.18 11.05
C PRO A 137 24.12 0.35 12.33
N ALA A 138 24.99 -0.47 12.92
CA ALA A 138 25.76 -0.11 14.11
C ALA A 138 26.71 1.09 13.83
N GLN A 139 27.16 1.74 14.91
CA GLN A 139 28.32 2.64 14.88
C GLN A 139 28.25 3.89 13.99
N GLN A 140 27.05 4.37 13.69
CA GLN A 140 26.82 5.68 13.07
C GLN A 140 26.92 6.80 14.11
N SER A 141 27.90 7.69 13.94
CA SER A 141 28.09 8.88 14.76
C SER A 141 27.15 10.00 14.31
N VAL A 142 26.04 10.17 15.02
CA VAL A 142 25.03 11.21 14.76
C VAL A 142 24.68 11.97 16.05
N PRO A 143 24.29 13.26 15.99
CA PRO A 143 23.84 13.99 17.16
C PRO A 143 22.60 13.37 17.81
N ALA A 144 22.45 13.54 19.12
CA ALA A 144 21.25 13.13 19.83
C ALA A 144 20.01 13.90 19.33
N GLY A 145 18.91 13.19 19.14
CA GLY A 145 17.62 13.75 18.73
C GLY A 145 16.72 12.72 18.07
N ALA A 146 15.54 13.18 17.65
CA ALA A 146 14.59 12.35 16.91
C ALA A 146 14.98 12.28 15.44
N TYR A 147 14.95 11.06 14.89
CA TYR A 147 15.16 10.80 13.47
C TYR A 147 13.91 10.11 12.91
N SER A 148 13.38 10.59 11.79
CA SER A 148 12.24 9.98 11.11
C SER A 148 12.34 10.06 9.58
N ASP A 149 11.62 9.16 8.91
CA ASP A 149 11.40 9.17 7.46
C ASP A 149 9.96 8.70 7.20
N THR A 150 9.39 9.14 6.08
CA THR A 150 8.05 8.74 5.64
C THR A 150 8.15 8.16 4.24
N LEU A 151 7.76 6.89 4.09
CA LEU A 151 7.79 6.18 2.82
C LEU A 151 6.39 6.02 2.27
N VAL A 152 6.30 5.96 0.94
CA VAL A 152 5.05 5.64 0.24
C VAL A 152 5.10 4.17 -0.12
N MET A 153 4.02 3.46 0.24
CA MET A 153 3.82 2.07 -0.15
C MET A 153 2.86 2.02 -1.34
N THR A 154 3.29 1.40 -2.44
CA THR A 154 2.51 1.32 -3.67
C THR A 154 2.13 -0.13 -3.94
N MET A 155 0.83 -0.39 -4.04
CA MET A 155 0.29 -1.68 -4.43
C MET A 155 -0.12 -1.64 -5.91
N THR A 156 0.34 -2.60 -6.70
CA THR A 156 0.00 -2.72 -8.13
C THR A 156 -0.65 -4.07 -8.39
N PHE A 157 -1.83 -4.07 -9.01
CA PHE A 157 -2.69 -5.24 -9.23
C PHE A 157 -3.54 -5.08 -10.49
#